data_AF-A0A7W9GYY6-F1
#
_entry.id   AF-A0A7W9GYY6-F1
#
_cell.length_a   1.000
_cell.length_b   1.000
_cell.length_c   1.000
_cell.angle_alpha   90.00
_cell.angle_beta   90.00
_cell.angle_gamma   90.00
#
_symmetry.space_group_name_H-M   'P 1'
#
loop_
_entity.id
_entity.type
_entity.pdbx_description
1 polymer ?
#
loop_
_entity_poly.entity_id
_entity_poly.type
_entity_poly.pdbx_seq_one_letter_code
_entity_poly.pdbx_strand_id
1 'polypeptide(L)'
;MAAENLPADADLRHTRRNILLRGVDTDSFVGSAIALDCGTGPVVFAVNRPARPCAWMDVTIGPGAQRALRGRGGVRCTPLSDGVITLGPATFRVVSGPDDAGP
;
A
#
# COMPACT_ATOMS: atom_id res chain seq x y z
N MET A 1 5.47 -8.41 -0.35
CA MET A 1 4.19 -7.77 -0.76
C MET A 1 2.97 -8.54 -0.25
N ALA A 2 1.83 -7.88 -0.04
CA ALA A 2 0.61 -8.52 0.51
C ALA A 2 0.14 -9.77 -0.27
N ALA A 3 0.18 -9.74 -1.60
CA ALA A 3 -0.27 -10.86 -2.45
C ALA A 3 0.55 -12.13 -2.22
N GLU A 4 1.85 -11.99 -2.00
CA GLU A 4 2.79 -13.09 -1.83
C GLU A 4 2.62 -13.81 -0.49
N ASN A 5 1.87 -13.22 0.44
CA ASN A 5 1.66 -13.77 1.78
C ASN A 5 0.29 -14.42 1.95
N LEU A 6 -0.54 -14.37 0.92
CA LEU A 6 -1.85 -15.01 0.90
C LEU A 6 -1.83 -16.25 -0.01
N PRO A 7 -2.75 -17.21 0.18
CA PRO A 7 -2.87 -18.34 -0.74
C PRO A 7 -3.16 -17.86 -2.17
N ALA A 8 -2.80 -18.66 -3.17
CA ALA A 8 -2.78 -18.24 -4.58
C ALA A 8 -4.15 -17.83 -5.15
N ASP A 9 -5.23 -18.27 -4.53
CA ASP A 9 -6.62 -17.95 -4.83
C ASP A 9 -7.13 -16.71 -4.09
N ALA A 10 -6.34 -16.13 -3.18
CA ALA A 10 -6.74 -14.97 -2.41
C ALA A 10 -6.82 -13.70 -3.26
N ASP A 11 -8.01 -13.16 -3.36
CA ASP A 11 -8.23 -11.90 -4.05
C ASP A 11 -8.04 -10.69 -3.10
N LEU A 12 -6.93 -9.97 -3.29
CA LEU A 12 -6.63 -8.75 -2.53
C LEU A 12 -7.70 -7.66 -2.67
N ARG A 13 -8.58 -7.69 -3.69
CA ARG A 13 -9.67 -6.71 -3.83
C ARG A 13 -10.62 -6.73 -2.63
N HIS A 14 -10.68 -7.86 -1.92
CA HIS A 14 -11.43 -7.98 -0.68
C HIS A 14 -10.83 -7.19 0.50
N THR A 15 -9.59 -6.70 0.40
CA THR A 15 -8.89 -6.00 1.50
C THR A 15 -9.34 -4.54 1.71
N ARG A 16 -10.40 -4.07 1.03
CA ARG A 16 -10.93 -2.68 1.12
C ARG A 16 -9.85 -1.60 0.95
N ARG A 17 -8.77 -1.91 0.24
CA ARG A 17 -7.70 -0.94 -0.08
C ARG A 17 -8.14 -0.11 -1.28
N ASN A 18 -7.82 1.18 -1.26
CA ASN A 18 -8.13 2.07 -2.37
C ASN A 18 -7.21 1.83 -3.57
N ILE A 19 -5.93 1.52 -3.30
CA ILE A 19 -4.89 1.32 -4.32
C ILE A 19 -4.19 0.00 -4.02
N LEU A 20 -4.06 -0.84 -5.06
CA LEU A 20 -3.30 -2.10 -5.02
C LEU A 20 -2.17 -1.99 -6.03
N LEU A 21 -0.94 -2.12 -5.56
CA LEU A 21 0.27 -2.10 -6.38
C LEU A 21 0.87 -3.50 -6.48
N ARG A 22 1.51 -3.78 -7.62
CA ARG A 22 2.33 -4.98 -7.84
C ARG A 22 3.78 -4.56 -7.99
N GLY A 23 4.71 -5.38 -7.51
CA GLY A 23 6.15 -5.11 -7.61
C GLY A 23 6.70 -4.09 -6.60
N VAL A 24 5.89 -3.61 -5.65
CA VAL A 24 6.30 -2.57 -4.68
C VAL A 24 6.03 -3.05 -3.26
N ASP A 25 7.08 -3.10 -2.43
CA ASP A 25 6.95 -3.34 -0.99
C ASP A 25 6.61 -2.03 -0.25
N THR A 26 5.33 -1.68 -0.21
CA THR A 26 4.88 -0.41 0.39
C THR A 26 5.19 -0.30 1.88
N ASP A 27 5.28 -1.44 2.59
CA ASP A 27 5.55 -1.46 4.03
C ASP A 27 6.98 -0.98 4.36
N SER A 28 7.94 -1.08 3.41
CA SER A 28 9.31 -0.57 3.58
C SER A 28 9.43 0.95 3.57
N PHE A 29 8.39 1.67 3.10
CA PHE A 29 8.42 3.12 2.94
C PHE A 29 7.64 3.86 4.04
N VAL A 30 7.27 3.19 5.13
CA VAL A 30 6.63 3.85 6.28
C VAL A 30 7.54 4.97 6.81
N GLY A 31 6.97 6.17 6.92
CA GLY A 31 7.68 7.40 7.28
C GLY A 31 8.19 8.22 6.09
N SER A 32 8.13 7.68 4.86
CA SER A 32 8.56 8.37 3.64
C SER A 32 7.40 9.08 2.92
N ALA A 33 7.73 9.97 1.97
CA ALA A 33 6.79 10.42 0.94
C ALA A 33 7.07 9.70 -0.38
N ILE A 34 6.02 9.24 -1.06
CA ILE A 34 6.11 8.53 -2.34
C ILE A 34 5.21 9.20 -3.38
N ALA A 35 5.58 9.11 -4.65
CA ALA A 35 4.78 9.58 -5.77
C ALA A 35 4.33 8.39 -6.64
N LEU A 36 3.06 8.43 -7.05
CA LEU A 36 2.49 7.54 -8.06
C LEU A 36 2.12 8.37 -9.28
N ASP A 37 2.60 7.96 -10.46
CA ASP A 37 2.23 8.58 -11.74
C ASP A 37 1.63 7.53 -12.68
N CYS A 38 0.36 7.73 -13.05
CA CYS A 38 -0.40 6.86 -13.95
C CYS A 38 -0.51 7.43 -15.37
N GLY A 39 0.34 8.40 -15.74
CA GLY A 39 0.34 9.08 -17.03
C GLY A 39 -0.40 10.43 -17.05
N THR A 40 -1.00 10.83 -15.93
CA THR A 40 -1.69 12.12 -15.74
C THR A 40 -0.90 13.09 -14.85
N GLY A 41 0.32 12.72 -14.47
CA GLY A 41 1.16 13.45 -13.52
C GLY A 41 1.21 12.78 -12.15
N PRO A 42 2.23 13.11 -11.33
CA PRO A 42 2.47 12.46 -10.05
C PRO A 42 1.49 12.94 -8.97
N VAL A 43 0.96 11.99 -8.21
CA VAL A 43 0.25 12.22 -6.94
C VAL A 43 1.15 11.80 -5.79
N VAL A 44 1.41 12.72 -4.86
CA VAL A 44 2.30 12.50 -3.72
C VAL A 44 1.50 12.04 -2.50
N PHE A 45 2.04 11.06 -1.80
CA PHE A 45 1.46 10.47 -0.60
C PHE A 45 2.48 10.41 0.53
N ALA A 46 2.10 10.86 1.72
CA ALA A 46 2.81 10.53 2.96
C ALA A 46 2.43 9.10 3.38
N VAL A 47 3.42 8.24 3.59
CA VAL A 47 3.20 6.85 4.03
C VAL A 47 3.25 6.79 5.55
N ASN A 48 2.10 6.83 6.21
CA ASN A 48 2.04 7.12 7.64
C ASN A 48 2.30 5.90 8.54
N ARG A 49 1.62 4.78 8.26
CA ARG A 49 1.66 3.60 9.14
C ARG A 49 1.20 2.31 8.48
N PRO A 50 1.60 1.14 9.00
CA PRO A 50 1.09 -0.14 8.54
C PRO A 50 -0.43 -0.27 8.67
N ALA A 51 -1.04 -0.89 7.67
CA ALA A 51 -2.45 -1.23 7.64
C ALA A 51 -2.67 -2.57 8.37
N ARG A 52 -2.77 -2.50 9.70
CA ARG A 52 -2.93 -3.68 10.56
C ARG A 52 -4.18 -4.51 10.17
N PRO A 53 -4.03 -5.82 9.90
CA PRO A 53 -5.18 -6.68 9.62
C PRO A 53 -5.98 -6.95 10.90
N CYS A 54 -7.31 -6.95 10.79
CA CYS A 54 -8.23 -7.37 11.85
C CYS A 54 -8.77 -8.77 11.58
N ALA A 55 -9.48 -9.35 12.56
CA ALA A 55 -10.07 -10.69 12.46
C ALA A 55 -11.00 -10.85 11.24
N TRP A 56 -11.56 -9.75 10.72
CA TRP A 56 -12.37 -9.76 9.50
C TRP A 56 -11.62 -10.30 8.27
N MET A 57 -10.28 -10.24 8.24
CA MET A 57 -9.49 -10.78 7.14
C MET A 57 -9.62 -12.29 7.04
N ASP A 58 -9.73 -13.01 8.15
CA ASP A 58 -9.91 -14.47 8.12
C ASP A 58 -11.27 -14.86 7.53
N VAL A 59 -12.29 -14.01 7.70
CA VAL A 59 -13.62 -14.21 7.12
C VAL A 59 -13.64 -13.84 5.63
N THR A 60 -12.98 -12.75 5.26
CA THR A 60 -13.09 -12.18 3.90
C THR A 60 -12.15 -12.84 2.90
N ILE A 61 -10.93 -13.15 3.34
CA ILE A 61 -9.88 -13.72 2.49
C ILE A 61 -9.77 -15.23 2.71
N GLY A 62 -9.93 -15.68 3.95
CA GLY A 62 -9.85 -17.08 4.32
C GLY A 62 -9.04 -17.30 5.59
N PRO A 63 -9.20 -18.46 6.25
CA PRO A 63 -8.55 -18.75 7.52
C PRO A 63 -7.03 -18.50 7.50
N GLY A 64 -6.52 -17.74 8.48
CA GLY A 64 -5.10 -17.43 8.62
C GLY A 64 -4.63 -16.18 7.89
N ALA A 65 -5.47 -15.54 7.08
CA ALA A 65 -5.15 -14.30 6.36
C ALA A 65 -4.76 -13.15 7.30
N GLN A 66 -5.40 -13.02 8.47
CA GLN A 66 -5.05 -12.01 9.46
C GLN A 66 -3.59 -12.15 9.90
N ARG A 67 -3.14 -13.38 10.15
CA ARG A 67 -1.76 -13.66 10.55
C ARG A 67 -0.79 -13.44 9.40
N ALA A 68 -1.14 -13.90 8.20
CA ALA A 68 -0.33 -13.75 6.99
C ALA A 68 -0.09 -12.28 6.60
N LEU A 69 -1.09 -11.42 6.78
CA LEU A 69 -1.00 -10.00 6.45
C LEU A 69 -0.35 -9.15 7.55
N ARG A 70 0.04 -9.72 8.68
CA ARG A 70 0.62 -8.96 9.79
C ARG A 70 1.98 -8.39 9.37
N GLY A 71 2.07 -7.06 9.30
CA GLY A 71 3.27 -6.35 8.86
C GLY A 71 3.51 -6.38 7.35
N ARG A 72 2.55 -6.90 6.57
CA ARG A 72 2.63 -7.05 5.10
C ARG A 72 1.29 -6.72 4.43
N GLY A 73 0.41 -6.02 5.14
CA GLY A 73 -0.96 -5.72 4.74
C GLY A 73 -1.10 -4.42 3.95
N GLY A 74 0.03 -3.83 3.54
CA GLY A 74 0.13 -2.50 2.99
C GLY A 74 0.06 -1.42 4.06
N VAL A 75 -0.15 -0.19 3.61
CA VAL A 75 0.02 1.03 4.41
C VAL A 75 -1.20 1.93 4.32
N ARG A 76 -1.34 2.83 5.31
CA ARG A 76 -2.28 3.95 5.24
C ARG A 76 -1.50 5.21 4.89
N CYS A 77 -1.95 5.91 3.86
CA CYS A 77 -1.30 7.11 3.37
C CYS A 77 -2.21 8.33 3.46
N THR A 78 -1.60 9.51 3.47
CA THR A 78 -2.29 10.81 3.31
C THR A 78 -1.87 11.41 1.96
N PRO A 79 -2.79 11.75 1.05
CA PRO A 79 -2.44 12.50 -0.16
C PRO A 79 -1.91 13.89 0.23
N LEU A 80 -0.77 14.27 -0.34
CA LEU A 80 -0.11 15.57 -0.14
C LEU A 80 -0.26 16.49 -1.35
N SER A 81 -0.67 15.95 -2.49
CA SER A 81 -0.97 16.70 -3.70
C SER A 81 -2.28 16.21 -4.32
N ASP A 82 -2.91 17.08 -5.09
CA ASP A 82 -4.06 16.72 -5.91
C ASP A 82 -3.63 15.95 -7.17
N GLY A 83 -4.58 15.23 -7.77
CA GLY A 83 -4.39 14.58 -9.06
C GLY A 83 -5.33 13.40 -9.26
N VAL A 84 -5.04 12.57 -10.27
CA VAL A 84 -5.87 11.44 -10.68
C VAL A 84 -5.04 10.15 -10.65
N ILE A 85 -5.57 9.12 -10.00
CA ILE A 85 -5.03 7.76 -10.05
C ILE A 85 -5.95 6.91 -10.91
N THR A 86 -5.39 6.24 -11.91
CA THR A 86 -6.12 5.36 -12.84
C THR A 86 -5.66 3.92 -12.72
N LEU A 87 -6.47 2.98 -13.22
CA LEU A 87 -6.07 1.59 -13.31
C LEU A 87 -5.09 1.42 -14.48
N GLY A 88 -4.03 0.64 -14.26
CA GLY A 88 -3.04 0.34 -15.28
C GLY A 88 -1.61 0.39 -14.74
N PRO A 89 -0.62 0.58 -15.63
CA PRO A 89 0.76 0.84 -15.23
C PRO A 89 0.86 2.12 -14.41
N ALA A 90 1.70 2.10 -13.39
CA ALA A 90 2.03 3.29 -12.60
C ALA A 90 3.54 3.32 -12.34
N THR A 91 4.13 4.50 -12.42
CA THR A 91 5.51 4.73 -11.98
C THR A 91 5.50 5.04 -10.48
N PHE A 92 6.33 4.33 -9.72
CA PHE A 92 6.52 4.57 -8.29
C PHE A 92 7.86 5.26 -8.06
N ARG A 93 7.87 6.32 -7.23
CA ARG A 93 9.11 7.02 -6.84
C ARG A 93 9.06 7.41 -5.37
N VAL A 94 10.19 7.34 -4.67
CA VAL A 94 10.35 7.96 -3.35
C VAL A 94 10.69 9.44 -3.53
N VAL A 95 9.90 10.32 -2.92
CA VAL A 95 10.06 11.78 -2.99
C VAL A 95 10.95 12.28 -1.86
N SER A 96 10.78 11.74 -0.66
CA SER A 96 11.64 11.98 0.50
C SER A 96 11.65 10.74 1.39
N GLY A 97 12.81 10.43 1.98
CA GLY A 97 13.00 9.31 2.88
C GLY A 97 12.49 9.60 4.30
N PRO A 98 12.47 8.59 5.18
CA PRO A 98 12.09 8.77 6.59
C PRO A 98 13.06 9.68 7.36
N ASP A 99 14.29 9.86 6.85
CA ASP A 99 15.35 10.68 7.44
C ASP A 99 15.35 12.14 6.94
N ASP A 100 14.48 12.49 5.99
CA ASP A 100 14.36 13.86 5.44
C ASP A 100 13.35 14.73 6.20
N ALA A 101 12.63 14.15 7.17
CA ALA A 101 11.88 14.93 8.15
C ALA A 101 12.89 15.51 9.14
N GLY A 102 13.38 16.72 8.85
CA GLY A 102 14.36 17.44 9.68
C GLY A 102 13.98 17.55 11.17
N PRO A 103 14.96 17.92 12.02
CA PRO A 103 14.84 17.93 13.48
C PRO A 103 13.72 18.83 14.04
#